data_AF-A0A2N0NAM9-F1
#
_entry.id   AF-A0A2N0NAM9-F1
#
_cell.length_a   1.000
_cell.length_b   1.000
_cell.length_c   1.000
_cell.angle_alpha   90.00
_cell.angle_beta   90.00
_cell.angle_gamma   90.00
#
_symmetry.space_group_name_H-M   'P 1'
#
loop_
_entity.id
_entity.type
_entity.pdbx_description
1 polymer ?
#
loop_
_entity_poly.entity_id
_entity_poly.type
_entity_poly.pdbx_seq_one_letter_code
_entity_poly.pdbx_strand_id
1 'polypeptide(L)'
;MPKIVNWGIKNVLPNPNEPKDFISHKLFWKRTGFKDPYSVQDQQEFEKCDYECPDDKHHNSDTKFCELQLFHAPLNPSSSPPINYGYISLDGHHFN
;
A
#
# COMPACT_ATOMS: atom_id res chain seq x y z
N MET A 1 32.96 -33.32 27.66
CA MET A 1 31.78 -32.45 27.48
C MET A 1 32.02 -31.58 26.25
N PRO A 2 31.19 -31.62 25.20
CA PRO A 2 31.44 -30.85 23.99
C PRO A 2 31.01 -29.39 24.19
N LYS A 3 31.81 -28.44 23.67
CA LYS A 3 31.53 -27.01 23.74
C LYS A 3 30.50 -26.65 22.67
N ILE A 4 29.37 -26.08 23.11
CA ILE A 4 28.36 -25.50 22.24
C ILE A 4 28.97 -24.24 21.62
N VAL A 5 29.25 -24.29 20.31
CA VAL A 5 29.61 -23.09 19.55
C VAL A 5 28.33 -22.33 19.22
N ASN A 6 28.10 -21.23 19.93
CA ASN A 6 26.98 -20.36 19.66
C ASN A 6 27.30 -19.58 18.38
N TRP A 7 26.75 -20.01 17.25
CA TRP A 7 26.75 -19.22 16.02
C TRP A 7 25.81 -18.05 16.25
N GLY A 8 26.35 -16.95 16.77
CA GLY A 8 25.61 -15.71 16.97
C GLY A 8 24.91 -15.34 15.68
N ILE A 9 23.58 -15.24 15.73
CA ILE A 9 22.76 -14.73 14.65
C ILE A 9 23.37 -13.38 14.27
N LYS A 10 24.05 -13.32 13.12
CA LYS A 10 24.54 -12.06 12.59
C LYS A 10 23.32 -11.19 12.40
N ASN A 11 23.25 -10.06 13.12
CA ASN A 11 22.22 -9.06 12.90
C ASN A 11 22.23 -8.70 11.41
N VAL A 12 21.20 -9.14 10.70
CA VAL A 12 21.01 -8.79 9.29
C VAL A 12 20.62 -7.32 9.27
N LEU A 13 21.40 -6.50 8.56
CA LEU A 13 21.04 -5.10 8.38
C LEU A 13 19.90 -4.99 7.37
N PRO A 14 18.94 -4.07 7.60
CA PRO A 14 18.86 -3.14 8.73
C PRO A 14 18.33 -3.77 10.04
N ASN A 15 18.84 -3.31 11.19
CA ASN A 15 18.51 -3.83 12.53
C ASN A 15 16.98 -3.97 12.73
N PRO A 16 16.46 -5.17 13.06
CA PRO A 16 15.03 -5.38 13.28
C PRO A 16 14.44 -4.59 14.46
N ASN A 17 15.25 -4.31 15.48
CA ASN A 17 14.81 -3.69 16.73
C ASN A 17 14.87 -2.16 16.71
N GLU A 18 15.41 -1.57 15.64
CA GLU A 18 15.44 -0.12 15.47
C GLU A 18 14.20 0.34 14.68
N PRO A 19 13.51 1.40 15.14
CA PRO A 19 12.44 2.01 14.37
C PRO A 19 13.01 2.52 13.06
N LYS A 20 12.46 2.04 11.95
CA LYS A 20 12.87 2.47 10.62
C LYS A 20 12.11 3.75 10.28
N ASP A 21 12.81 4.77 9.80
CA ASP A 21 12.15 5.89 9.16
C ASP A 21 11.42 5.36 7.92
N PHE A 22 10.09 5.49 7.90
CA PHE A 22 9.31 5.11 6.74
C PHE A 22 9.53 6.15 5.64
N ILE A 23 10.57 5.94 4.82
CA ILE A 23 10.82 6.72 3.62
C ILE A 23 10.02 6.07 2.49
N SER A 24 8.97 6.73 2.02
CA SER A 24 8.29 6.31 0.79
C SER A 24 9.23 6.47 -0.41
N HIS A 25 9.05 5.64 -1.45
CA HIS A 25 9.80 5.79 -2.70
C HIS A 25 9.68 7.22 -3.27
N LYS A 26 8.50 7.85 -3.14
CA LYS A 26 8.26 9.25 -3.48
C LYS A 26 9.21 10.21 -2.76
N LEU A 27 9.37 10.08 -1.44
CA LEU A 27 10.26 10.94 -0.67
C LEU A 27 11.74 10.68 -1.00
N PHE A 28 12.12 9.41 -1.18
CA PHE A 28 13.48 9.03 -1.57
C PHE A 28 13.85 9.64 -2.94
N TRP A 29 13.01 9.42 -3.96
CA TRP A 29 13.23 9.93 -5.32
C TRP A 29 13.29 11.45 -5.38
N LYS A 30 12.41 12.13 -4.64
CA LYS A 30 12.46 13.59 -4.52
C LYS A 30 13.79 14.08 -3.94
N ARG A 31 14.36 13.38 -2.96
CA ARG A 31 15.65 13.74 -2.34
C ARG A 31 16.85 13.45 -3.23
N THR A 32 16.81 12.39 -4.03
CA THR A 32 17.90 12.04 -4.96
C THR A 32 17.85 12.84 -6.26
N GLY A 33 16.81 13.64 -6.48
CA GLY A 33 16.59 14.35 -7.73
C GLY A 33 16.13 13.45 -8.87
N PHE A 34 15.69 12.22 -8.57
CA PHE A 34 15.07 11.34 -9.55
C PHE A 34 13.79 11.99 -10.06
N LYS A 35 13.72 12.17 -11.38
CA LYS A 35 12.50 12.60 -12.07
C LYS A 35 11.72 11.36 -12.45
N ASP A 36 10.55 11.22 -11.84
CA ASP A 36 9.63 10.16 -12.20
C ASP A 36 9.26 10.29 -13.69
N PRO A 37 9.54 9.27 -14.53
CA PRO A 37 9.28 9.32 -15.97
C PRO A 37 7.79 9.20 -16.30
N TYR A 38 6.96 8.78 -15.34
CA TYR A 38 5.53 8.61 -15.54
C TYR A 38 4.79 9.95 -15.54
N SER A 39 3.65 9.98 -16.23
CA SER A 39 2.79 11.17 -16.23
C SER A 39 2.23 11.43 -14.83
N VAL A 40 1.76 12.66 -14.57
CA VAL A 40 1.10 12.99 -13.28
C VAL A 40 -0.12 12.10 -13.05
N GLN A 41 -0.83 11.73 -14.12
CA GLN A 41 -1.99 10.85 -14.05
C GLN A 41 -1.58 9.44 -13.62
N ASP A 42 -0.55 8.87 -14.25
CA ASP A 42 -0.04 7.54 -13.88
C ASP A 42 0.48 7.52 -12.43
N GLN A 43 1.19 8.58 -12.02
CA GLN A 43 1.65 8.71 -10.64
C GLN A 43 0.49 8.73 -9.64
N GLN A 44 -0.61 9.43 -9.95
CA GLN A 44 -1.81 9.44 -9.11
C GLN A 44 -2.50 8.07 -9.07
N GLU A 45 -2.49 7.35 -10.18
CA GLU A 45 -3.04 5.98 -10.24
C GLU A 45 -2.20 5.03 -9.38
N PHE A 46 -0.87 5.10 -9.47
CA PHE A 46 0.03 4.27 -8.66
C PHE A 46 0.03 4.60 -7.17
N GLU A 47 -0.55 5.74 -6.77
CA GLU A 47 -0.79 6.08 -5.37
C GLU A 47 -2.05 5.39 -4.78
N LYS A 48 -2.87 4.76 -5.62
CA LYS A 48 -4.08 4.04 -5.19
C LYS A 48 -3.79 2.59 -4.82
N CYS A 49 -4.74 2.00 -4.09
CA CYS A 49 -4.75 0.59 -3.74
C CYS A 49 -4.96 -0.28 -4.97
N ASP A 50 -4.16 -1.34 -5.08
CA ASP A 50 -4.17 -2.30 -6.19
C ASP A 50 -5.23 -3.40 -6.03
N TYR A 51 -6.10 -3.29 -5.03
CA TYR A 51 -7.17 -4.24 -4.78
C TYR A 51 -8.28 -4.09 -5.82
N GLU A 52 -8.58 -5.16 -6.54
CA GLU A 52 -9.63 -5.24 -7.55
C GLU A 52 -10.97 -5.67 -6.93
N CYS A 53 -12.06 -5.07 -7.40
CA CYS A 53 -13.41 -5.39 -7.00
C CYS A 53 -13.72 -6.86 -7.32
N PRO A 54 -14.17 -7.66 -6.34
CA PRO A 54 -14.44 -9.08 -6.55
C PRO A 54 -15.76 -9.35 -7.30
N ASP A 55 -16.59 -8.34 -7.57
CA ASP A 55 -17.85 -8.50 -8.30
C ASP A 55 -17.60 -8.42 -9.82
N ASP A 56 -17.77 -9.57 -10.49
CA ASP A 56 -17.64 -9.73 -11.94
C ASP A 56 -18.50 -8.77 -12.76
N LYS A 57 -19.56 -8.17 -12.18
CA LYS A 57 -20.36 -7.16 -12.87
C LYS A 57 -19.58 -5.89 -13.18
N HIS A 58 -18.51 -5.61 -12.43
CA HIS A 58 -17.67 -4.43 -12.59
C HIS A 58 -16.41 -4.70 -13.42
N HIS A 59 -16.18 -5.94 -13.88
CA HIS A 59 -15.02 -6.29 -14.72
C HIS A 59 -14.98 -5.55 -16.08
N ASN A 60 -16.08 -4.94 -16.53
CA ASN A 60 -16.15 -4.12 -17.75
C ASN A 60 -16.29 -2.61 -17.46
N SER A 61 -16.25 -2.19 -16.20
CA SER A 61 -16.31 -0.79 -15.75
C SER A 61 -14.91 -0.19 -15.65
N ASP A 62 -14.80 1.14 -15.67
CA ASP A 62 -13.58 1.86 -15.29
C ASP A 62 -13.32 1.80 -13.76
N THR A 63 -14.31 1.39 -12.97
CA THR A 63 -14.24 1.33 -11.49
C THR A 63 -13.87 -0.05 -10.95
N LYS A 64 -12.77 -0.62 -11.45
CA LYS A 64 -12.31 -1.95 -11.02
C LYS A 64 -11.51 -1.94 -9.73
N PHE A 65 -10.79 -0.86 -9.45
CA PHE A 65 -9.84 -0.81 -8.33
C PHE A 65 -10.38 0.02 -7.17
N CYS A 66 -9.85 -0.28 -5.98
CA CYS A 66 -10.10 0.50 -4.79
C CYS A 66 -9.62 1.95 -4.97
N GLU A 67 -10.47 2.93 -4.65
CA GLU A 67 -10.15 4.36 -4.82
C GLU A 67 -9.33 4.95 -3.64
N LEU A 68 -8.99 4.13 -2.64
CA LEU A 68 -8.21 4.56 -1.48
C LEU A 68 -6.71 4.56 -1.77
N GLN A 69 -5.95 5.24 -0.92
CA GLN A 69 -4.48 5.27 -0.98
C GLN A 69 -3.88 3.86 -0.84
N LEU A 70 -2.75 3.60 -1.51
CA LEU A 70 -2.08 2.29 -1.58
C LEU A 70 -1.93 1.57 -0.23
N PHE A 71 -1.64 2.30 0.85
CA PHE A 71 -1.47 1.75 2.20
C PHE A 71 -2.53 2.27 3.17
N HIS A 72 -3.80 2.08 2.83
CA HIS A 72 -4.91 2.43 3.72
C HIS A 72 -5.20 1.31 4.74
N ALA A 73 -5.74 1.70 5.91
CA ALA A 73 -6.38 0.74 6.80
C ALA A 73 -7.77 0.36 6.25
N PRO A 74 -8.26 -0.88 6.45
CA PRO A 74 -9.61 -1.26 6.10
C PRO A 74 -10.64 -0.28 6.67
N LEU A 75 -11.53 0.23 5.81
CA LEU A 75 -12.66 1.04 6.27
C LEU A 75 -13.72 0.15 6.91
N ASN A 76 -14.53 0.74 7.79
CA ASN A 76 -15.68 0.04 8.35
C ASN A 76 -16.78 -0.09 7.29
N PRO A 77 -17.24 -1.31 6.93
CA PRO A 77 -18.28 -1.52 5.93
C PRO A 77 -19.63 -0.85 6.28
N SER A 78 -19.88 -0.57 7.57
CA SER A 78 -21.08 0.13 8.05
C SER A 78 -20.95 1.66 8.07
N SER A 79 -19.80 2.21 7.67
CA SER A 79 -19.59 3.65 7.63
C SER A 79 -20.01 4.26 6.28
N SER A 80 -20.22 5.57 6.26
CA SER A 80 -20.42 6.30 5.00
C SER A 80 -19.14 6.27 4.16
N PRO A 81 -19.23 6.08 2.83
CA PRO A 81 -18.07 6.13 1.95
C PRO A 81 -17.32 7.47 2.08
N PRO A 82 -16.00 7.52 1.82
CA PRO A 82 -15.16 8.72 1.98
C PRO A 82 -15.61 9.97 1.21
N ILE A 83 -16.51 9.83 0.23
CA ILE A 83 -17.06 10.90 -0.61
C ILE A 83 -18.61 10.85 -0.65
N ASN A 84 -19.24 10.14 0.31
CA ASN A 84 -20.69 9.87 0.33
C ASN A 84 -21.23 9.24 -0.96
N TYR A 85 -20.36 8.55 -1.71
CA TYR A 85 -20.67 7.95 -3.00
C TYR A 85 -19.86 6.66 -3.17
N GLY A 86 -20.42 5.69 -3.90
CA GLY A 86 -19.88 4.33 -3.99
C GLY A 86 -20.26 3.44 -2.79
N TYR A 87 -19.50 2.36 -2.57
CA TYR A 87 -19.71 1.42 -1.47
C TYR A 87 -18.38 0.94 -0.86
N ILE A 88 -18.44 0.44 0.38
CA ILE A 88 -17.31 -0.17 1.09
C ILE A 88 -17.52 -1.69 1.12
N SER A 89 -16.55 -2.45 0.65
CA SER A 89 -16.57 -3.93 0.71
C SER A 89 -16.42 -4.44 2.14
N LEU A 90 -16.71 -5.73 2.35
CA LEU A 90 -16.63 -6.36 3.68
C LEU A 90 -15.22 -6.33 4.29
N ASP A 91 -14.19 -6.33 3.45
CA ASP A 91 -12.77 -6.22 3.82
C ASP A 91 -12.25 -4.78 3.83
N GLY A 92 -13.12 -3.79 3.60
CA GLY A 92 -12.85 -2.38 3.86
C GLY A 92 -12.23 -1.59 2.71
N HIS A 93 -12.36 -2.06 1.48
CA HIS A 93 -11.98 -1.33 0.26
C HIS A 93 -13.17 -0.49 -0.25
N HIS A 94 -12.89 0.66 -0.86
CA HIS A 94 -13.93 1.58 -1.36
C HIS A 94 -13.91 1.59 -2.90
N PHE A 95 -15.09 1.43 -3.49
CA PHE A 95 -15.32 1.43 -4.92
C PHE A 95 -16.45 2.39 -5.28
N ASN A 96 -16.38 2.95 -6.48
CA ASN A 96 -17.38 3.84 -7.06
C ASN A 96 -18.32 3.08 -8.01
#